data_AF-A0A2X4V1L9-F1
#
_entry.id   AF-A0A2X4V1L9-F1
#
_cell.length_a   1.000
_cell.length_b   1.000
_cell.length_c   1.000
_cell.angle_alpha   90.00
_cell.angle_beta   90.00
_cell.angle_gamma   90.00
#
_symmetry.space_group_name_H-M   'P 1'
#
loop_
_entity.id
_entity.type
_entity.pdbx_description
1 polymer ?
#
loop_
_entity_poly.entity_id
_entity_poly.type
_entity_poly.pdbx_seq_one_letter_code
_entity_poly.pdbx_strand_id
1 'polypeptide(L)'
;MSAEQNIVVKQVEEETRFSEKLTPYLKELSKTSQAIKDMYEFNPEYETLPANLDVDLLNEKTSTPVFGTVKKYDGQLLVLLSYTCAANCRYCERQDRVGVGLDVEGRLKMSQIDDIVDYIANDKSIYEVIASGGDPLTNPKVCNICLID
;
A
#
# COMPACT_ATOMS: atom_id res chain seq x y z
N MET A 1 27.65 6.70 12.90
CA MET A 1 26.85 7.29 13.99
C MET A 1 25.41 7.30 13.52
N SER A 2 24.67 6.22 13.80
CA SER A 2 23.29 6.03 13.35
C SER A 2 22.35 6.87 14.21
N ALA A 3 21.58 7.75 13.57
CA ALA A 3 20.45 8.41 14.19
C ALA A 3 19.26 7.46 14.10
N GLU A 4 18.98 6.75 15.20
CA GLU A 4 17.70 6.06 15.39
C GLU A 4 16.61 7.13 15.55
N GLN A 5 15.93 7.45 14.45
CA GLN A 5 14.68 8.20 14.52
C GLN A 5 13.59 7.23 14.98
N ASN A 6 13.40 7.18 16.30
CA ASN A 6 12.29 6.48 16.93
C ASN A 6 10.97 7.08 16.45
N ILE A 7 10.27 6.34 15.58
CA ILE A 7 8.90 6.66 15.19
C ILE A 7 8.05 6.51 16.45
N VAL A 8 7.54 7.64 16.96
CA VAL A 8 6.62 7.65 18.09
C VAL A 8 5.28 7.10 17.62
N VAL A 9 5.04 5.84 17.92
CA VAL A 9 3.74 5.18 17.67
C VAL A 9 2.72 5.80 18.61
N LYS A 10 1.77 6.57 18.05
CA LYS A 10 0.60 7.04 18.79
C LYS A 10 -0.23 5.82 19.19
N GLN A 11 -0.64 5.79 20.47
CA GLN A 11 -1.56 4.79 21.00
C GLN A 11 -2.85 4.78 20.17
N VAL A 12 -3.28 3.59 19.75
CA VAL A 12 -4.46 3.37 18.91
C VAL A 12 -5.70 3.42 19.80
N GLU A 13 -6.56 4.43 19.60
CA GLU A 13 -7.92 4.47 20.15
C GLU A 13 -8.78 3.39 19.44
N GLU A 14 -9.82 2.89 20.12
CA GLU A 14 -10.68 1.73 19.84
C GLU A 14 -11.28 1.54 18.41
N GLU A 15 -10.95 2.33 17.40
CA GLU A 15 -11.76 2.50 16.18
C GLU A 15 -11.10 2.26 14.81
N THR A 16 -9.87 1.74 14.72
CA THR A 16 -9.27 1.49 13.38
C THR A 16 -9.90 0.26 12.72
N ARG A 17 -10.99 0.45 11.98
CA ARG A 17 -11.53 -0.55 11.06
C ARG A 17 -11.00 -0.33 9.65
N PHE A 18 -10.82 -1.42 8.90
CA PHE A 18 -10.49 -1.31 7.48
C PHE A 18 -11.63 -0.62 6.72
N SER A 19 -11.33 0.54 6.16
CA SER A 19 -12.35 1.43 5.59
C SER A 19 -13.04 0.80 4.38
N GLU A 20 -14.37 0.89 4.35
CA GLU A 20 -15.13 0.65 3.13
C GLU A 20 -14.86 1.78 2.13
N LYS A 21 -14.40 1.42 0.94
CA LYS A 21 -14.24 2.37 -0.16
C LYS A 21 -14.59 1.68 -1.47
N LEU A 22 -15.59 2.21 -2.16
CA LEU A 22 -16.01 1.76 -3.48
C LEU A 22 -16.19 2.97 -4.41
N THR A 23 -15.88 2.80 -5.69
CA THR A 23 -16.32 3.76 -6.71
C THR A 23 -17.83 3.64 -6.94
N PRO A 24 -18.51 4.69 -7.46
CA PRO A 24 -19.93 4.59 -7.79
C PRO A 24 -20.26 3.41 -8.71
N TYR A 25 -19.39 3.14 -9.69
CA TYR A 25 -19.52 2.00 -10.59
C TYR A 25 -19.53 0.66 -9.84
N LEU A 26 -18.57 0.43 -8.95
CA LEU A 26 -18.51 -0.81 -8.17
C LEU A 26 -19.68 -0.92 -7.18
N LYS A 27 -20.16 0.21 -6.63
CA LYS A 27 -21.32 0.23 -5.74
C LYS A 27 -22.63 -0.10 -6.45
N GLU A 28 -22.77 0.26 -7.73
CA GLU A 28 -23.92 -0.19 -8.51
C GLU A 28 -23.83 -1.68 -8.84
N LEU A 29 -22.63 -2.17 -9.19
CA LEU A 29 -22.42 -3.60 -9.48
C LEU A 29 -22.65 -4.50 -8.26
N SER A 30 -22.29 -4.07 -7.06
CA SER A 30 -22.49 -4.86 -5.82
C SER A 30 -23.97 -5.14 -5.53
N LYS A 31 -24.89 -4.30 -6.03
CA LYS A 31 -26.34 -4.52 -5.87
C LYS A 31 -26.83 -5.75 -6.64
N THR A 32 -26.18 -6.08 -7.74
CA THR A 32 -26.59 -7.18 -8.63
C THR A 32 -25.64 -8.38 -8.59
N SER A 33 -24.43 -8.22 -8.05
CA SER A 33 -23.42 -9.27 -7.98
C SER A 33 -22.97 -9.51 -6.54
N GLN A 34 -23.32 -10.69 -6.01
CA GLN A 34 -22.90 -11.12 -4.68
C GLN A 34 -21.36 -11.17 -4.58
N ALA A 35 -20.67 -11.60 -5.64
CA ALA A 35 -19.21 -11.64 -5.65
C ALA A 35 -18.58 -10.24 -5.48
N ILE A 36 -19.11 -9.21 -6.17
CA ILE A 36 -18.62 -7.83 -5.99
C ILE A 36 -18.91 -7.34 -4.57
N LYS A 37 -20.09 -7.68 -4.04
CA LYS A 37 -20.46 -7.34 -2.67
C LYS A 37 -19.47 -7.94 -1.66
N ASP A 38 -19.20 -9.24 -1.75
CA ASP A 38 -18.28 -9.93 -0.83
C ASP A 38 -16.85 -9.41 -0.94
N MET A 39 -16.42 -8.98 -2.13
CA MET A 39 -15.06 -8.48 -2.35
C MET A 39 -14.80 -7.09 -1.75
N TYR A 40 -15.81 -6.23 -1.62
CA TYR A 40 -15.62 -4.81 -1.30
C TYR A 40 -16.47 -4.26 -0.16
N GLU A 41 -17.67 -4.81 0.08
CA GLU A 41 -18.57 -4.31 1.13
C GLU A 41 -18.28 -4.97 2.47
N PHE A 42 -18.45 -4.18 3.54
CA PHE A 42 -18.24 -4.65 4.90
C PHE A 42 -19.30 -5.69 5.27
N ASN A 43 -18.86 -6.83 5.80
CA ASN A 43 -19.76 -7.84 6.35
C ASN A 43 -19.50 -8.04 7.85
N PRO A 44 -20.40 -7.60 8.76
CA PRO A 44 -20.22 -7.75 10.20
C PRO A 44 -20.21 -9.20 10.70
N GLU A 45 -20.69 -10.16 9.90
CA GLU A 45 -20.61 -11.58 10.22
C GLU A 45 -19.17 -12.10 10.17
N TYR A 46 -18.36 -11.57 9.25
CA TYR A 46 -16.99 -12.05 8.98
C TYR A 46 -15.91 -11.06 9.43
N GLU A 47 -16.17 -9.76 9.38
CA GLU A 47 -15.24 -8.70 9.78
C GLU A 47 -15.49 -8.27 11.24
N THR A 48 -15.17 -9.19 12.15
CA THR A 48 -15.38 -9.04 13.60
C THR A 48 -14.17 -8.46 14.34
N LEU A 49 -13.02 -8.36 13.70
CA LEU A 49 -11.77 -7.86 14.26
C LEU A 49 -11.44 -6.46 13.74
N PRO A 50 -10.84 -5.58 14.57
CA PRO A 50 -10.31 -4.31 14.09
C PRO A 50 -9.12 -4.53 13.14
N ALA A 51 -8.81 -3.54 12.32
CA ALA A 51 -7.59 -3.55 11.53
C ALA A 51 -6.38 -3.45 12.47
N ASN A 52 -5.39 -4.32 12.23
CA ASN A 52 -4.18 -4.37 13.04
C ASN A 52 -2.98 -3.91 12.20
N LEU A 53 -2.47 -2.71 12.51
CA LEU A 53 -1.34 -2.10 11.81
C LEU A 53 -0.01 -2.80 12.06
N ASP A 54 0.07 -3.64 13.09
CA ASP A 54 1.28 -4.41 13.43
C ASP A 54 1.35 -5.73 12.67
N VAL A 55 0.24 -6.21 12.10
CA VAL A 55 0.17 -7.48 11.36
C VAL A 55 0.57 -7.27 9.90
N ASP A 56 1.86 -7.40 9.64
CA ASP A 56 2.41 -7.45 8.28
C ASP A 56 2.36 -8.88 7.74
N LEU A 57 1.25 -9.23 7.08
CA LEU A 57 0.96 -10.59 6.60
C LEU A 57 2.06 -11.20 5.72
N LEU A 58 2.80 -10.36 5.01
CA LEU A 58 3.81 -10.76 4.04
C LEU A 58 5.24 -10.41 4.46
N ASN A 59 5.43 -9.87 5.67
CA ASN A 59 6.71 -9.38 6.20
C ASN A 59 7.40 -8.38 5.25
N GLU A 60 6.64 -7.48 4.62
CA GLU A 60 7.18 -6.48 3.69
C GLU A 60 8.04 -5.41 4.39
N LYS A 61 7.70 -5.03 5.62
CA LYS A 61 8.38 -3.99 6.41
C LYS A 61 9.82 -4.35 6.72
N THR A 62 10.13 -5.62 6.91
CA THR A 62 11.50 -6.10 7.17
C THR A 62 12.34 -6.23 5.88
N SER A 63 11.68 -6.24 4.72
CA SER A 63 12.30 -6.33 3.39
C SER A 63 12.30 -4.98 2.65
N THR A 64 12.47 -3.87 3.37
CA THR A 64 12.42 -2.50 2.83
C THR A 64 13.84 -1.87 2.80
N PRO A 65 14.61 -1.99 1.70
CA PRO A 65 15.98 -1.43 1.63
C PRO A 65 16.00 0.09 1.52
N VAL A 66 15.00 0.68 0.86
CA VAL A 66 14.76 2.13 0.75
C VAL A 66 13.29 2.39 1.08
N PHE A 67 12.99 3.51 1.75
CA PHE A 67 11.61 3.85 2.10
C PHE A 67 10.71 3.80 0.86
N GLY A 68 9.54 3.16 0.98
CA GLY A 68 8.62 3.01 -0.14
C GLY A 68 8.95 1.85 -1.09
N THR A 69 9.84 0.93 -0.71
CA THR A 69 10.17 -0.24 -1.54
C THR A 69 10.04 -1.56 -0.77
N VAL A 70 9.89 -2.67 -1.50
CA VAL A 70 9.94 -4.02 -0.94
C VAL A 70 10.79 -4.91 -1.86
N LYS A 71 11.83 -5.53 -1.31
CA LYS A 71 12.70 -6.50 -2.01
C LYS A 71 12.49 -7.89 -1.43
N LYS A 72 11.48 -8.60 -1.96
CA LYS A 72 11.10 -9.95 -1.52
C LYS A 72 11.82 -11.06 -2.29
N TYR A 73 12.15 -10.80 -3.55
CA TYR A 73 12.78 -11.75 -4.46
C TYR A 73 14.01 -11.16 -5.12
N ASP A 74 14.92 -12.03 -5.53
CA ASP A 74 16.17 -11.61 -6.15
C ASP A 74 15.92 -10.96 -7.52
N GLY A 75 16.47 -9.74 -7.65
CA GLY A 75 16.40 -8.91 -8.85
C GLY A 75 15.04 -8.26 -9.13
N GLN A 76 14.08 -8.36 -8.21
CA GLN A 76 12.80 -7.66 -8.27
C GLN A 76 12.71 -6.61 -7.16
N LEU A 77 12.20 -5.43 -7.49
CA LEU A 77 11.90 -4.38 -6.52
C LEU A 77 10.46 -3.91 -6.68
N LEU A 78 9.65 -4.05 -5.63
CA LEU A 78 8.34 -3.41 -5.58
C LEU A 78 8.53 -1.97 -5.10
N VAL A 79 7.87 -1.03 -5.76
CA VAL A 79 7.84 0.39 -5.38
C VAL A 79 6.41 0.75 -4.98
N LEU A 80 6.19 1.02 -3.70
CA LEU A 80 4.88 1.32 -3.13
C LEU A 80 4.57 2.82 -3.35
N LEU A 81 3.94 3.14 -4.49
CA LEU A 81 3.69 4.52 -4.91
C LEU A 81 2.58 5.25 -4.14
N SER A 82 1.67 4.47 -3.55
CA SER A 82 0.53 4.94 -2.77
C SER A 82 0.10 3.86 -1.77
N TYR A 83 -0.60 4.25 -0.70
CA TYR A 83 -1.43 3.33 0.12
C TYR A 83 -2.93 3.51 -0.14
N THR A 84 -3.27 4.06 -1.31
CA THR A 84 -4.65 4.37 -1.68
C THR A 84 -5.07 3.50 -2.86
N CYS A 85 -6.30 2.99 -2.82
CA CYS A 85 -6.92 2.29 -3.95
C CYS A 85 -8.18 3.04 -4.43
N ALA A 86 -8.63 2.76 -5.65
CA ALA A 86 -9.95 3.19 -6.12
C ALA A 86 -11.09 2.52 -5.32
N ALA A 87 -10.88 1.26 -4.92
CA ALA A 87 -11.71 0.53 -3.98
C ALA A 87 -10.85 -0.34 -3.06
N ASN A 88 -11.32 -0.55 -1.83
CA ASN A 88 -10.60 -1.31 -0.81
C ASN A 88 -11.13 -2.76 -0.79
N CYS A 89 -10.32 -3.70 -1.27
CA CYS A 89 -10.66 -5.12 -1.25
C CYS A 89 -10.66 -5.65 0.19
N ARG A 90 -11.69 -6.42 0.58
CA ARG A 90 -11.80 -7.03 1.93
C ARG A 90 -10.74 -8.09 2.22
N TYR A 91 -10.07 -8.56 1.18
CA TYR A 91 -8.95 -9.51 1.21
C TYR A 91 -7.61 -8.82 0.91
N CYS A 92 -7.48 -7.51 1.17
CA CYS A 92 -6.23 -6.79 0.93
C CYS A 92 -5.11 -7.29 1.86
N GLU A 93 -4.00 -7.75 1.29
CA GLU A 93 -2.84 -8.23 2.07
C GLU A 93 -2.08 -7.10 2.80
N ARG A 94 -2.39 -5.85 2.47
CA ARG A 94 -1.78 -4.64 3.03
C ARG A 94 -2.75 -3.84 3.91
N GLN A 95 -3.68 -4.53 4.57
CA GLN A 95 -4.60 -3.91 5.55
C GLN A 95 -3.89 -3.20 6.71
N ASP A 96 -2.60 -3.47 6.91
CA ASP A 96 -1.76 -2.80 7.89
C ASP A 96 -1.37 -1.35 7.51
N ARG A 97 -1.65 -0.93 6.26
CA ARG A 97 -1.32 0.42 5.75
C ARG A 97 -2.30 0.99 4.72
N VAL A 98 -2.97 0.15 3.93
CA VAL A 98 -4.02 0.56 2.99
C VAL A 98 -5.36 0.64 3.72
N GLY A 99 -6.15 1.67 3.44
CA GLY A 99 -7.53 1.77 3.94
C GLY A 99 -7.66 1.97 5.46
N VAL A 100 -6.57 2.36 6.13
CA VAL A 100 -6.50 2.55 7.59
C VAL A 100 -6.01 3.96 7.97
N GLY A 101 -6.19 4.92 7.07
CA GLY A 101 -5.87 6.33 7.32
C GLY A 101 -4.40 6.72 7.09
N LEU A 102 -3.57 5.82 6.56
CA LEU A 102 -2.16 6.10 6.20
C LEU A 102 -1.98 6.56 4.75
N ASP A 103 -3.05 7.07 4.11
CA ASP A 103 -3.04 7.50 2.71
C ASP A 103 -2.01 8.58 2.41
N VAL A 104 -1.74 9.48 3.37
CA VAL A 104 -0.79 10.58 3.19
C VAL A 104 0.65 10.06 3.32
N GLU A 105 0.89 9.21 4.30
CA GLU A 105 2.17 8.54 4.57
C GLU A 105 2.59 7.62 3.42
N GLY A 106 1.61 7.00 2.75
CA GLY A 106 1.83 6.15 1.59
C GLY A 106 2.15 6.89 0.29
N ARG A 107 1.96 8.22 0.22
CA ARG A 107 2.28 9.00 -0.99
C ARG A 107 3.74 9.40 -0.97
N LEU A 108 4.52 8.78 -1.86
CA LEU A 108 5.93 9.14 -2.03
C LEU A 108 6.08 10.60 -2.49
N LYS A 109 7.02 11.30 -1.84
CA LYS A 109 7.52 12.60 -2.26
C LYS A 109 8.52 12.42 -3.40
N MET A 110 8.75 13.47 -4.20
CA MET A 110 9.74 13.42 -5.28
C MET A 110 11.14 13.07 -4.80
N SER A 111 11.59 13.63 -3.67
CA SER A 111 12.89 13.27 -3.11
C SER A 111 13.00 11.78 -2.76
N GLN A 112 11.91 11.14 -2.33
CA GLN A 112 11.91 9.70 -2.02
C GLN A 112 11.93 8.86 -3.30
N ILE A 113 11.37 9.37 -4.39
CA ILE A 113 11.49 8.73 -5.71
C ILE A 113 12.92 8.84 -6.22
N ASP A 114 13.56 10.00 -6.06
CA ASP A 114 14.97 10.17 -6.42
C ASP A 114 15.85 9.17 -5.66
N ASP A 115 15.64 9.00 -4.34
CA ASP A 115 16.35 8.00 -3.53
C ASP A 115 16.18 6.56 -4.07
N ILE A 116 14.98 6.22 -4.54
CA ILE A 116 14.66 4.90 -5.10
C ILE A 116 15.32 4.72 -6.47
N VAL A 117 15.28 5.74 -7.32
CA VAL A 117 15.94 5.72 -8.63
C VAL A 117 17.45 5.55 -8.46
N ASP A 118 18.06 6.28 -7.52
CA ASP A 118 19.48 6.15 -7.20
C ASP A 118 19.82 4.74 -6.68
N TYR A 119 18.96 4.15 -5.84
CA TYR A 119 19.13 2.77 -5.38
C TYR A 119 19.10 1.76 -6.53
N ILE A 120 18.12 1.87 -7.42
CA ILE A 120 17.99 1.01 -8.62
C ILE A 120 19.20 1.19 -9.54
N ALA A 121 19.65 2.43 -9.75
CA ALA A 121 20.78 2.73 -10.62
C ALA A 121 22.09 2.09 -10.12
N ASN A 122 22.27 1.99 -8.80
CA ASN A 122 23.45 1.43 -8.15
C ASN A 122 23.41 -0.11 -7.98
N ASP A 123 22.23 -0.73 -7.97
CA ASP A 123 22.09 -2.19 -7.84
C ASP A 123 21.79 -2.86 -9.20
N LYS A 124 22.85 -3.31 -9.89
CA LYS A 124 22.73 -3.99 -11.18
C LYS A 124 22.10 -5.39 -11.11
N SER A 125 21.82 -5.91 -9.91
CA SER A 125 21.07 -7.18 -9.78
C SER A 125 19.58 -7.00 -10.04
N ILE A 126 19.06 -5.77 -9.96
CA ILE A 126 17.65 -5.44 -10.19
C ILE A 126 17.40 -5.39 -11.71
N TYR A 127 16.54 -6.29 -12.19
CA TYR A 127 16.11 -6.35 -13.59
C TYR A 127 14.61 -6.10 -13.77
N GLU A 128 13.83 -6.08 -12.68
CA GLU A 128 12.40 -5.81 -12.71
C GLU A 128 12.00 -4.86 -11.57
N VAL A 129 11.22 -3.83 -11.92
CA VAL A 129 10.67 -2.86 -10.98
C VAL A 129 9.16 -2.85 -11.12
N ILE A 130 8.44 -3.12 -10.03
CA ILE A 130 6.98 -3.27 -10.02
C ILE A 130 6.36 -2.09 -9.28
N ALA A 131 5.61 -1.25 -9.99
CA ALA A 131 4.77 -0.23 -9.38
C ALA A 131 3.62 -0.89 -8.59
N SER A 132 3.58 -0.66 -7.27
CA SER A 132 2.67 -1.32 -6.33
C SER A 132 2.26 -0.39 -5.19
N GLY A 133 1.89 -0.98 -4.04
CA GLY A 133 1.33 -0.29 -2.88
C GLY A 133 -0.14 -0.65 -2.72
N GLY A 134 -0.99 0.36 -2.76
CA GLY A 134 -2.40 0.23 -3.11
C GLY A 134 -2.55 0.10 -4.62
N ASP A 135 -3.29 1.01 -5.23
CA ASP A 135 -3.39 1.14 -6.67
C ASP A 135 -2.35 2.16 -7.17
N PRO A 136 -1.34 1.74 -7.94
CA PRO A 136 -0.26 2.63 -8.40
C PRO A 136 -0.76 3.76 -9.30
N LEU A 137 -1.92 3.60 -9.95
CA LEU A 137 -2.49 4.60 -10.85
C LEU A 137 -3.25 5.71 -10.10
N THR A 138 -3.44 5.57 -8.79
CA THR A 138 -4.10 6.60 -7.96
C THR A 138 -3.16 7.75 -7.56
N ASN A 139 -1.87 7.66 -7.86
CA ASN A 139 -0.88 8.72 -7.64
C ASN A 139 -0.24 9.20 -8.96
N PRO A 140 -0.97 9.95 -9.80
CA PRO A 140 -0.57 10.25 -11.18
C PRO A 140 0.68 11.14 -11.28
N LYS A 141 0.95 11.98 -10.28
CA LYS A 141 2.16 12.84 -10.28
C LYS A 141 3.44 12.03 -10.27
N VAL A 142 3.44 10.90 -9.57
CA VAL A 142 4.58 10.00 -9.46
C VAL A 142 4.60 9.01 -10.64
N CYS A 143 3.42 8.56 -11.07
CA CYS A 143 3.28 7.59 -12.16
C CYS A 143 3.87 8.10 -13.49
N ASN A 144 3.84 9.40 -13.75
CA ASN A 144 4.46 9.99 -14.94
C ASN A 144 6.00 9.82 -15.01
N ILE A 145 6.69 9.58 -13.89
CA ILE A 145 8.14 9.34 -13.90
C ILE A 145 8.45 7.86 -14.19
N CYS A 146 7.59 6.95 -13.73
CA CYS A 146 7.76 5.51 -13.92
C CYS A 146 7.37 5.01 -15.32
N LEU A 147 6.68 5.81 -16.13
CA LEU A 147 6.11 5.44 -17.43
C LEU A 147 6.78 6.14 -18.63
N ILE A 148 7.88 6.85 -18.42
CA ILE A 148 8.62 7.50 -19.51
C ILE A 148 9.91 6.71 -19.73
N ASP A 149 10.06 6.23 -20.97
CA ASP A 149 11.22 5.50 -21.50
C ASP A 149 12.57 6.21 -21.28
#